data_AF-A0A139K0J1-F1
#
_entry.id   AF-A0A139K0J1-F1
#
_cell.length_a   1.000
_cell.length_b   1.000
_cell.length_c   1.000
_cell.angle_alpha   90.00
_cell.angle_beta   90.00
_cell.angle_gamma   90.00
#
_symmetry.space_group_name_H-M   'P 1'
#
loop_
_entity.id
_entity.type
_entity.pdbx_description
1 polymer ?
#
loop_
_entity_poly.entity_id
_entity_poly.type
_entity_poly.pdbx_seq_one_letter_code
_entity_poly.pdbx_strand_id
1 'polypeptide(L)'
;MKSIKFIFSAMTLAFAALTSCSDDNSVDLSNRKFVRIDQSSVYLEIDETATVTASVDDLAGDSYQLKWSVLNSDVATIEGVENNAAVITPVAVGKTVIKVETADGKLCYFSDLTVTKTPKTCYIDFGVIDSPAPFNNYRNPRDPGLVNMLDHRGRPTTFGIEVDKPFSGELARGLNNNLGLPKTASEDMFFSDGIAIPLSGFKVTGLSQGTKYTFSFYGHINDRGTETEFHVIGKNDGVAYLVNDDNFDRTVEIKGIEPNDEGVVYIEMKPGPNNVQWAKFFGVNTMVLSEE
;
A
#
# COMPACT_ATOMS: atom_id res chain seq x y z
N MET A 1 23.22 -71.96 35.49
CA MET A 1 24.25 -71.25 36.30
C MET A 1 23.91 -69.77 36.32
N LYS A 2 23.75 -69.17 37.52
CA LYS A 2 24.01 -67.76 37.94
C LYS A 2 23.55 -66.62 36.99
N SER A 3 22.87 -65.53 37.37
CA SER A 3 22.69 -64.76 38.62
C SER A 3 21.62 -63.66 38.35
N ILE A 4 20.59 -63.40 39.20
CA ILE A 4 20.48 -62.29 40.21
C ILE A 4 20.66 -60.89 39.58
N LYS A 5 19.87 -59.82 39.78
CA LYS A 5 18.64 -59.37 40.52
C LYS A 5 18.41 -57.89 40.08
N PHE A 6 17.24 -57.28 40.32
CA PHE A 6 17.02 -55.90 40.82
C PHE A 6 15.50 -55.59 40.68
N ILE A 7 14.68 -55.87 41.69
CA ILE A 7 14.17 -54.98 42.76
C ILE A 7 13.53 -53.68 42.25
N PHE A 8 12.19 -53.66 42.24
CA PHE A 8 11.35 -52.46 42.21
C PHE A 8 11.43 -51.75 43.57
N SER A 9 11.72 -50.45 43.57
CA SER A 9 11.54 -49.57 44.74
C SER A 9 10.64 -48.41 44.32
N ALA A 10 9.45 -48.35 44.89
CA ALA A 10 8.53 -47.23 44.76
C ALA A 10 9.10 -46.02 45.53
N MET A 11 9.27 -44.89 44.85
CA MET A 11 9.68 -43.64 45.48
C MET A 11 8.53 -42.65 45.42
N THR A 12 7.94 -42.42 46.58
CA THR A 12 6.84 -41.51 46.89
C THR A 12 7.29 -40.06 46.64
N LEU A 13 6.53 -39.33 45.82
CA LEU A 13 6.79 -37.93 45.51
C LEU A 13 6.26 -37.04 46.65
N ALA A 14 7.16 -36.34 47.35
CA ALA A 14 6.80 -35.33 48.34
C ALA A 14 6.48 -34.01 47.65
N PHE A 15 5.23 -33.53 47.79
CA PHE A 15 4.82 -32.19 47.37
C PHE A 15 5.40 -31.15 48.32
N ALA A 16 6.31 -30.30 47.83
CA ALA A 16 6.68 -29.07 48.49
C ALA A 16 5.58 -28.02 48.26
N ALA A 17 5.00 -27.51 49.35
CA ALA A 17 4.04 -26.43 49.30
C ALA A 17 4.74 -25.14 48.85
N LEU A 18 4.40 -24.66 47.65
CA LEU A 18 4.64 -23.28 47.26
C LEU A 18 3.64 -22.41 48.02
N THR A 19 4.10 -21.72 49.05
CA THR A 19 3.34 -20.64 49.68
C THR A 19 3.24 -19.50 48.67
N SER A 20 2.16 -19.52 47.89
CA SER A 20 1.69 -18.35 47.14
C SER A 20 1.34 -17.28 48.15
N CYS A 21 1.98 -16.11 48.07
CA CYS A 21 1.51 -14.94 48.80
C CYS A 21 0.06 -14.66 48.36
N SER A 22 -0.91 -14.99 49.20
CA SER A 22 -2.27 -14.50 49.09
C SER A 22 -2.31 -13.10 49.67
N ASP A 23 -2.12 -12.09 48.82
CA ASP A 23 -2.54 -10.75 49.20
C ASP A 23 -4.08 -10.76 49.27
N ASP A 24 -4.64 -10.80 50.48
CA ASP A 24 -6.09 -10.77 50.77
C ASP A 24 -6.74 -9.40 50.47
N ASN A 25 -6.13 -8.58 49.61
CA ASN A 25 -6.76 -7.35 49.13
C ASN A 25 -7.72 -7.68 47.99
N SER A 26 -8.93 -8.13 48.33
CA SER A 26 -10.05 -8.09 47.40
C SER A 26 -10.45 -6.63 47.17
N VAL A 27 -10.05 -6.06 46.03
CA VAL A 27 -10.48 -4.71 45.63
C VAL A 27 -11.94 -4.78 45.21
N ASP A 28 -12.85 -4.25 46.03
CA ASP A 28 -14.26 -4.08 45.66
C ASP A 28 -14.39 -2.96 44.63
N LEU A 29 -14.62 -3.34 43.37
CA LEU A 29 -14.82 -2.43 42.25
C LEU A 29 -16.30 -2.19 41.92
N SER A 30 -17.22 -2.79 42.68
CA SER A 30 -18.66 -2.79 42.36
C SER A 30 -19.31 -1.41 42.40
N ASN A 31 -18.67 -0.40 43.03
CA ASN A 31 -19.16 0.97 43.14
C ASN A 31 -18.27 2.02 42.44
N ARG A 32 -17.35 1.61 41.56
CA ARG A 32 -16.42 2.54 40.93
C ARG A 32 -16.98 3.07 39.61
N LYS A 33 -17.25 4.38 39.56
CA LYS A 33 -17.61 5.08 38.31
C LYS A 33 -16.44 5.12 37.34
N PHE A 34 -16.71 4.93 36.04
CA PHE A 34 -15.68 4.98 35.01
C PHE A 34 -16.20 5.48 33.66
N VAL A 35 -15.26 6.02 32.87
CA VAL A 35 -15.38 6.15 31.42
C VAL A 35 -14.17 5.46 30.82
N ARG A 36 -14.34 4.73 29.72
CA ARG A 36 -13.25 4.01 29.06
C ARG A 36 -13.52 3.93 27.57
N ILE A 37 -12.50 4.25 26.77
CA ILE A 37 -12.52 3.92 25.34
C ILE A 37 -12.23 2.43 25.20
N ASP A 38 -13.04 1.72 24.43
CA ASP A 38 -12.94 0.26 24.33
C ASP A 38 -11.56 -0.18 23.81
N GLN A 39 -10.97 0.62 22.92
CA GLN A 39 -9.60 0.43 22.43
C GLN A 39 -8.61 1.31 23.22
N SER A 40 -7.55 0.71 23.77
CA SER A 40 -6.42 1.44 24.39
C SER A 40 -5.51 2.12 23.37
N SER A 41 -5.56 1.68 22.12
CA SER A 41 -4.84 2.27 21.00
C SER A 41 -5.65 2.13 19.72
N VAL A 42 -5.61 3.16 18.88
CA VAL A 42 -6.29 3.23 17.58
C VAL A 42 -5.24 3.46 16.49
N TYR A 43 -5.35 2.72 15.40
CA TYR A 43 -4.49 2.85 14.22
C TYR A 43 -5.37 3.18 13.02
N LEU A 44 -5.00 4.21 12.27
CA LEU A 44 -5.78 4.76 11.17
C LEU A 44 -4.87 5.08 9.99
N GLU A 45 -5.33 4.80 8.78
CA GLU A 45 -4.71 5.35 7.57
C GLU A 45 -5.22 6.78 7.34
N ILE A 46 -4.36 7.65 6.79
CA ILE A 46 -4.66 9.08 6.59
C ILE A 46 -5.90 9.35 5.71
N ASP A 47 -6.26 8.40 4.85
CA ASP A 47 -7.41 8.48 3.93
C ASP A 47 -8.67 7.77 4.49
N GLU A 48 -8.65 7.29 5.73
CA GLU A 48 -9.75 6.53 6.36
C GLU A 48 -10.32 7.28 7.58
N THR A 49 -11.61 7.12 7.87
CA THR A 49 -12.21 7.56 9.14
C THR A 49 -12.54 6.36 10.00
N ALA A 50 -12.56 6.53 11.33
CA ALA A 50 -12.98 5.47 12.24
C ALA A 50 -13.90 6.02 13.33
N THR A 51 -14.77 5.15 13.81
CA THR A 51 -15.61 5.41 14.98
C THR A 51 -15.03 4.69 16.19
N VAL A 52 -14.90 5.41 17.29
CA VAL A 52 -14.57 4.85 18.61
C VAL A 52 -15.76 5.00 19.54
N THR A 53 -15.90 4.06 20.48
CA THR A 53 -16.98 4.06 21.48
C THR A 53 -16.38 4.10 22.87
N ALA A 54 -17.04 4.81 23.77
CA ALA A 54 -16.75 4.79 25.18
C ALA A 54 -17.79 3.98 25.95
N SER A 55 -17.30 3.07 26.78
CA SER A 55 -18.06 2.40 27.84
C SER A 55 -18.05 3.25 29.11
N VAL A 56 -19.21 3.35 29.77
CA VAL A 56 -19.40 4.00 31.07
C VAL A 56 -19.98 3.01 32.07
N ASP A 57 -19.89 3.27 33.37
CA ASP A 57 -20.55 2.43 34.38
C ASP A 57 -22.09 2.50 34.29
N ASP A 58 -22.75 1.37 34.56
CA ASP A 58 -24.22 1.25 34.59
C ASP A 58 -24.83 1.62 35.96
N LEU A 59 -24.03 2.12 36.90
CA LEU A 59 -24.36 2.12 38.33
C LEU A 59 -25.47 3.09 38.76
N ALA A 60 -26.03 3.91 37.88
CA ALA A 60 -27.16 4.76 38.28
C ALA A 60 -28.04 5.31 37.14
N GLY A 61 -28.16 4.70 35.96
CA GLY A 61 -29.00 5.30 34.89
C GLY A 61 -28.65 6.76 34.53
N ASP A 62 -27.43 7.19 34.90
CA ASP A 62 -26.86 8.49 34.59
C ASP A 62 -26.47 8.47 33.11
N SER A 63 -27.08 9.33 32.28
CA SER A 63 -26.55 9.57 30.94
C SER A 63 -25.39 10.56 31.04
N TYR A 64 -24.17 10.06 30.86
CA TYR A 64 -23.00 10.93 30.84
C TYR A 64 -22.91 11.62 29.48
N GLN A 65 -23.01 12.95 29.48
CA GLN A 65 -22.60 13.75 28.33
C GLN A 65 -21.07 13.67 28.22
N LEU A 66 -20.57 13.01 27.18
CA LEU A 66 -19.14 12.81 26.95
C LEU A 66 -18.59 13.91 26.04
N LYS A 67 -17.44 14.46 26.43
CA LYS A 67 -16.64 15.40 25.64
C LYS A 67 -15.44 14.66 25.07
N TRP A 68 -15.28 14.75 23.75
CA TRP A 68 -14.19 14.14 23.01
C TRP A 68 -13.21 15.21 22.56
N SER A 69 -11.92 14.91 22.62
CA SER A 69 -10.85 15.76 22.11
C SER A 69 -9.64 14.93 21.70
N VAL A 70 -8.80 15.50 20.86
CA VAL A 70 -7.48 14.96 20.51
C VAL A 70 -6.43 15.97 20.92
N LEU A 71 -5.32 15.51 21.49
CA LEU A 71 -4.29 16.38 22.07
C LEU A 71 -3.61 17.25 21.01
N ASN A 72 -3.31 16.68 19.86
CA ASN A 72 -2.75 17.37 18.71
C ASN A 72 -3.73 17.35 17.54
N SER A 73 -4.33 18.50 17.24
CA SER A 73 -5.28 18.68 16.13
C SER A 73 -4.62 18.69 14.75
N ASP A 74 -3.31 18.88 14.68
CA ASP A 74 -2.56 18.82 13.41
C ASP A 74 -2.43 17.36 12.92
N VAL A 75 -2.68 16.38 13.79
CA VAL A 75 -2.63 14.94 13.45
C VAL A 75 -4.03 14.39 13.11
N ALA A 76 -5.06 14.78 13.86
CA ALA A 76 -6.43 14.34 13.63
C ALA A 76 -7.43 15.32 14.27
N THR A 77 -8.70 15.23 13.88
CA THR A 77 -9.84 15.83 14.59
C THR A 77 -10.78 14.73 15.10
N ILE A 78 -11.60 15.04 16.11
CA ILE A 78 -12.59 14.10 16.64
C ILE A 78 -13.91 14.83 16.93
N GLU A 79 -15.03 14.21 16.56
CA GLU A 79 -16.37 14.73 16.79
C GLU A 79 -17.23 13.67 17.50
N GLY A 80 -17.85 14.05 18.62
CA GLY A 80 -18.77 13.18 19.35
C GLY A 80 -20.07 12.99 18.58
N VAL A 81 -20.56 11.75 18.56
CA VAL A 81 -21.84 11.36 17.95
C VAL A 81 -22.71 10.62 18.98
N GLU A 82 -23.86 10.10 18.56
CA GLU A 82 -24.78 9.38 19.44
C GLU A 82 -24.15 8.09 20.03
N ASN A 83 -24.79 7.55 21.07
CA ASN A 83 -24.42 6.26 21.68
C ASN A 83 -22.98 6.20 22.22
N ASN A 84 -22.54 7.28 22.87
CA ASN A 84 -21.19 7.39 23.45
C ASN A 84 -20.06 7.14 22.44
N ALA A 85 -20.30 7.43 21.17
CA ALA A 85 -19.31 7.25 20.13
C ALA A 85 -18.72 8.59 19.65
N ALA A 86 -17.60 8.52 18.94
CA ALA A 86 -17.00 9.65 18.27
C ALA A 86 -16.34 9.21 16.96
N VAL A 87 -16.42 10.07 15.95
CA VAL A 87 -15.78 9.89 14.65
C VAL A 87 -14.44 10.61 14.64
N ILE A 88 -13.39 9.89 14.28
CA ILE A 88 -12.03 10.39 14.11
C ILE A 88 -11.80 10.65 12.62
N THR A 89 -11.32 11.85 12.31
CA THR A 89 -10.90 12.24 10.96
C THR A 89 -9.40 12.56 10.99
N PRO A 90 -8.55 11.76 10.34
CA PRO A 90 -7.13 12.06 10.22
C PRO A 90 -6.84 13.37 9.49
N VAL A 91 -5.75 14.04 9.88
CA VAL A 91 -5.27 15.31 9.29
C VAL A 91 -3.85 15.16 8.76
N ALA A 92 -2.96 14.51 9.52
CA ALA A 92 -1.59 14.22 9.09
C ALA A 92 -1.06 12.92 9.70
N VAL A 93 -0.09 12.30 9.03
CA VAL A 93 0.66 11.16 9.58
C VAL A 93 1.34 11.57 10.88
N GLY A 94 1.15 10.79 11.93
CA GLY A 94 1.68 11.15 13.24
C GLY A 94 1.07 10.34 14.37
N LYS A 95 1.44 10.73 15.60
CA LYS A 95 0.89 10.16 16.83
C LYS A 95 0.26 11.27 17.66
N THR A 96 -0.88 10.97 18.26
CA THR A 96 -1.61 11.86 19.17
C THR A 96 -2.35 11.01 20.22
N VAL A 97 -3.12 11.65 21.09
CA VAL A 97 -3.89 10.98 22.14
C VAL A 97 -5.34 11.44 22.05
N ILE A 98 -6.26 10.48 22.03
CA ILE A 98 -7.70 10.72 22.19
C ILE A 98 -8.00 10.84 23.68
N LYS A 99 -8.73 11.87 24.06
CA LYS A 99 -9.28 12.06 25.40
C LYS A 99 -10.80 12.02 25.33
N VAL A 100 -11.41 11.15 26.13
CA VAL A 100 -12.83 11.21 26.48
C VAL A 100 -12.98 11.65 27.93
N GLU A 101 -13.89 12.55 28.21
CA GLU A 101 -14.11 13.10 29.56
C GLU A 101 -15.59 13.39 29.79
N THR A 102 -16.07 13.18 31.01
CA THR A 102 -17.43 13.58 31.38
C THR A 102 -17.58 15.09 31.36
N ALA A 103 -18.78 15.60 31.08
CA ALA A 103 -19.02 17.05 30.97
C ALA A 103 -18.61 17.86 32.22
N ASP A 104 -18.67 17.23 33.41
CA ASP A 104 -18.26 17.78 34.70
C ASP A 104 -16.76 17.62 35.02
N GLY A 105 -15.98 16.97 34.14
CA GLY A 105 -14.54 16.80 34.26
C GLY A 105 -14.07 15.78 35.29
N LYS A 106 -14.99 15.02 35.92
CA LYS A 106 -14.60 14.10 37.01
C LYS A 106 -14.04 12.76 36.54
N LEU A 107 -14.46 12.28 35.38
CA LEU A 107 -13.99 11.03 34.80
C LEU A 107 -13.36 11.31 33.45
N CYS A 108 -12.18 10.77 33.21
CA CYS A 108 -11.52 10.85 31.91
C CYS A 108 -10.80 9.55 31.58
N TYR A 109 -10.60 9.32 30.29
CA TYR A 109 -9.80 8.23 29.76
C TYR A 109 -9.03 8.67 28.52
N PHE A 110 -7.88 8.06 28.32
CA PHE A 110 -6.98 8.35 27.21
C PHE A 110 -6.73 7.10 26.37
N SER A 111 -6.68 7.27 25.05
CA SER A 111 -6.31 6.22 24.09
C SER A 111 -5.29 6.77 23.12
N ASP A 112 -4.25 6.00 22.82
CA ASP A 112 -3.23 6.41 21.84
C ASP A 112 -3.82 6.36 20.43
N LEU A 113 -3.51 7.34 19.58
CA LEU A 113 -3.89 7.35 18.18
C LEU A 113 -2.63 7.45 17.32
N THR A 114 -2.44 6.50 16.41
CA THR A 114 -1.41 6.55 15.36
C THR A 114 -2.07 6.64 14.00
N VAL A 115 -1.75 7.70 13.26
CA VAL A 115 -2.14 7.88 11.86
C VAL A 115 -0.95 7.53 10.98
N THR A 116 -1.13 6.59 10.05
CA THR A 116 -0.13 6.17 9.06
C THR A 116 -0.58 6.53 7.65
N LYS A 117 0.36 6.51 6.71
CA LYS A 117 0.07 6.51 5.28
C LYS A 117 0.82 5.34 4.67
N THR A 118 0.09 4.41 4.09
CA THR A 118 0.64 3.32 3.28
C THR A 118 0.74 3.81 1.83
N PRO A 119 1.95 3.94 1.27
CA PRO A 119 2.11 4.38 -0.11
C PRO A 119 1.37 3.46 -1.09
N LYS A 120 0.63 4.05 -2.03
CA LYS A 120 -0.07 3.30 -3.08
C LYS A 120 0.94 2.84 -4.11
N THR A 121 0.85 1.56 -4.50
CA THR A 121 1.68 0.99 -5.59
C THR A 121 0.76 0.24 -6.52
N CYS A 122 0.75 0.59 -7.80
CA CYS A 122 0.00 -0.08 -8.85
C CYS A 122 0.96 -0.85 -9.75
N TYR A 123 0.62 -2.11 -10.04
CA TYR A 123 1.28 -2.89 -11.08
C TYR A 123 0.42 -2.83 -12.34
N ILE A 124 1.01 -2.45 -13.47
CA ILE A 124 0.33 -2.36 -14.76
C ILE A 124 0.97 -3.35 -15.70
N ASP A 125 0.15 -4.22 -16.28
CA ASP A 125 0.52 -5.18 -17.31
C ASP A 125 0.06 -4.66 -18.67
N PHE A 126 0.95 -4.66 -19.66
CA PHE A 126 0.64 -4.18 -21.01
C PHE A 126 0.69 -5.35 -21.98
N GLY A 127 -0.46 -5.76 -22.51
CA GLY A 127 -0.51 -6.85 -23.48
C GLY A 127 -1.78 -7.68 -23.41
N VAL A 128 -1.91 -8.59 -24.38
CA VAL A 128 -3.12 -9.38 -24.63
C VAL A 128 -3.36 -10.53 -23.63
N ILE A 129 -2.42 -10.81 -22.72
CA ILE A 129 -2.46 -11.87 -21.72
C ILE A 129 -2.57 -11.24 -20.34
N ASP A 130 -3.67 -11.51 -19.64
CA ASP A 130 -3.88 -10.96 -18.31
C ASP A 130 -2.98 -11.58 -17.25
N SER A 131 -2.37 -10.71 -16.46
CA SER A 131 -1.79 -11.08 -15.18
C SER A 131 -2.82 -11.17 -14.06
N PRO A 132 -2.60 -12.06 -13.08
CA PRO A 132 -3.48 -12.18 -11.93
C PRO A 132 -3.45 -10.91 -11.08
N ALA A 133 -4.54 -10.67 -10.35
CA ALA A 133 -4.61 -9.58 -9.37
C ALA A 133 -3.40 -9.64 -8.40
N PRO A 134 -2.81 -8.49 -8.01
CA PRO A 134 -3.35 -7.13 -8.19
C PRO A 134 -2.88 -6.38 -9.45
N PHE A 135 -2.45 -7.06 -10.53
CA PHE A 135 -2.13 -6.38 -11.78
C PHE A 135 -3.34 -5.69 -12.41
N ASN A 136 -3.09 -4.50 -12.97
CA ASN A 136 -4.02 -3.75 -13.81
C ASN A 136 -3.67 -4.05 -15.26
N ASN A 137 -4.49 -4.87 -15.93
CA ASN A 137 -4.21 -5.33 -17.29
C ASN A 137 -4.71 -4.32 -18.32
N TYR A 138 -3.80 -3.68 -19.06
CA TYR A 138 -4.10 -2.81 -20.20
C TYR A 138 -3.87 -3.59 -21.50
N ARG A 139 -4.96 -4.12 -22.07
CA ARG A 139 -4.88 -5.15 -23.12
C ARG A 139 -4.42 -4.68 -24.48
N ASN A 140 -4.95 -3.54 -24.93
CA ASN A 140 -4.68 -3.01 -26.26
C ASN A 140 -4.41 -1.50 -26.16
N PRO A 141 -3.42 -0.96 -26.89
CA PRO A 141 -3.13 0.47 -26.87
C PRO A 141 -4.25 1.34 -27.50
N ARG A 142 -5.27 0.72 -28.11
CA ARG A 142 -6.48 1.37 -28.63
C ARG A 142 -7.68 1.22 -27.70
N ASP A 143 -7.56 0.45 -26.62
CA ASP A 143 -8.61 0.36 -25.62
C ASP A 143 -8.71 1.68 -24.83
N PRO A 144 -9.91 2.00 -24.29
CA PRO A 144 -10.05 3.08 -23.32
C PRO A 144 -9.05 2.94 -22.18
N GLY A 145 -8.55 4.07 -21.68
CA GLY A 145 -7.65 4.10 -20.54
C GLY A 145 -8.23 3.42 -19.30
N LEU A 146 -7.34 2.88 -18.47
CA LEU A 146 -7.70 2.35 -17.17
C LEU A 146 -7.97 3.49 -16.19
N VAL A 147 -8.97 3.30 -15.35
CA VAL A 147 -9.35 4.21 -14.26
C VAL A 147 -9.53 3.40 -12.98
N ASN A 148 -9.37 4.06 -11.84
CA ASN A 148 -9.46 3.43 -10.52
C ASN A 148 -8.55 2.20 -10.37
N MET A 149 -7.31 2.30 -10.86
CA MET A 149 -6.36 1.20 -10.84
C MET A 149 -6.19 0.65 -9.42
N LEU A 150 -6.05 -0.66 -9.29
CA LEU A 150 -5.86 -1.35 -8.02
C LEU A 150 -4.43 -1.12 -7.50
N ASP A 151 -4.32 -0.85 -6.20
CA ASP A 151 -3.05 -0.88 -5.47
C ASP A 151 -2.60 -2.33 -5.21
N HIS A 152 -1.39 -2.49 -4.66
CA HIS A 152 -0.79 -3.77 -4.30
C HIS A 152 -1.59 -4.57 -3.27
N ARG A 153 -2.58 -3.96 -2.60
CA ARG A 153 -3.51 -4.61 -1.66
C ARG A 153 -4.86 -4.94 -2.32
N GLY A 154 -5.01 -4.68 -3.62
CA GLY A 154 -6.24 -4.88 -4.39
C GLY A 154 -7.30 -3.81 -4.14
N ARG A 155 -6.93 -2.65 -3.57
CA ARG A 155 -7.87 -1.55 -3.31
C ARG A 155 -7.86 -0.57 -4.49
N PRO A 156 -9.03 -0.09 -4.95
CA PRO A 156 -9.07 0.92 -6.00
C PRO A 156 -8.38 2.21 -5.54
N THR A 157 -7.62 2.83 -6.43
CA THR A 157 -7.00 4.15 -6.25
C THR A 157 -7.75 5.20 -7.08
N THR A 158 -7.29 6.45 -7.05
CA THR A 158 -7.71 7.47 -8.02
C THR A 158 -6.92 7.40 -9.33
N PHE A 159 -5.89 6.55 -9.41
CA PHE A 159 -4.95 6.55 -10.52
C PHE A 159 -5.59 6.01 -11.79
N GLY A 160 -5.29 6.66 -12.90
CA GLY A 160 -5.63 6.21 -14.24
C GLY A 160 -4.42 6.24 -15.17
N ILE A 161 -4.51 5.51 -16.27
CA ILE A 161 -3.51 5.51 -17.34
C ILE A 161 -4.19 5.32 -18.69
N GLU A 162 -3.83 6.13 -19.67
CA GLU A 162 -4.28 5.98 -21.05
C GLU A 162 -3.13 6.22 -22.04
N VAL A 163 -3.27 5.69 -23.25
CA VAL A 163 -2.33 5.99 -24.34
C VAL A 163 -2.49 7.45 -24.78
N ASP A 164 -1.38 8.20 -24.72
CA ASP A 164 -1.28 9.60 -25.17
C ASP A 164 -0.71 9.69 -26.59
N LYS A 165 0.27 8.83 -26.89
CA LYS A 165 0.93 8.73 -28.20
C LYS A 165 0.88 7.29 -28.68
N PRO A 166 0.59 7.07 -29.98
CA PRO A 166 0.23 5.75 -30.49
C PRO A 166 1.36 4.74 -30.31
N PHE A 167 0.98 3.48 -30.14
CA PHE A 167 1.85 2.32 -30.27
C PHE A 167 1.59 1.63 -31.61
N SER A 168 2.54 0.82 -32.10
CA SER A 168 2.25 -0.04 -33.26
C SER A 168 1.17 -1.07 -32.92
N GLY A 169 1.26 -1.62 -31.72
CA GLY A 169 0.29 -2.56 -31.16
C GLY A 169 0.93 -3.35 -30.03
N GLU A 170 0.62 -4.64 -30.02
CA GLU A 170 1.04 -5.59 -29.00
C GLU A 170 1.90 -6.70 -29.60
N LEU A 171 2.79 -7.25 -28.78
CA LEU A 171 3.57 -8.44 -29.11
C LEU A 171 3.42 -9.43 -27.97
N ALA A 172 3.12 -10.70 -28.27
CA ALA A 172 3.18 -11.80 -27.32
C ALA A 172 4.21 -12.82 -27.81
N ARG A 173 5.29 -13.00 -27.05
CA ARG A 173 6.43 -13.85 -27.41
C ARG A 173 6.68 -15.00 -26.44
N GLY A 174 5.89 -15.11 -25.37
CA GLY A 174 5.99 -16.26 -24.45
C GLY A 174 7.23 -16.23 -23.56
N LEU A 175 7.90 -15.07 -23.44
CA LEU A 175 9.20 -14.92 -22.77
C LEU A 175 9.06 -14.98 -21.25
N ASN A 176 10.08 -15.52 -20.58
CA ASN A 176 10.13 -15.62 -19.12
C ASN A 176 10.91 -14.45 -18.50
N ASN A 177 10.79 -14.30 -17.19
CA ASN A 177 11.58 -13.37 -16.38
C ASN A 177 12.15 -14.06 -15.12
N ASN A 178 13.20 -13.48 -14.55
CA ASN A 178 13.82 -13.86 -13.28
C ASN A 178 13.53 -12.84 -12.16
N LEU A 179 12.58 -11.92 -12.38
CA LEU A 179 12.20 -10.85 -11.45
C LEU A 179 11.19 -11.31 -10.39
N GLY A 180 10.66 -12.53 -10.53
CA GLY A 180 9.54 -13.01 -9.71
C GLY A 180 8.19 -12.45 -10.15
N LEU A 181 8.13 -11.76 -11.29
CA LEU A 181 6.87 -11.37 -11.92
C LEU A 181 6.16 -12.63 -12.45
N PRO A 182 4.81 -12.68 -12.43
CA PRO A 182 4.08 -13.69 -13.18
C PRO A 182 4.57 -13.74 -14.63
N LYS A 183 4.64 -14.94 -15.22
CA LYS A 183 5.03 -15.08 -16.63
C LYS A 183 4.16 -14.22 -17.55
N THR A 184 2.86 -14.17 -17.24
CA THR A 184 1.85 -13.36 -17.93
C THR A 184 2.23 -11.88 -18.00
N ALA A 185 2.91 -11.32 -17.00
CA ALA A 185 3.32 -9.90 -17.00
C ALA A 185 4.59 -9.63 -17.83
N SER A 186 5.22 -10.68 -18.36
CA SER A 186 6.51 -10.60 -19.04
C SER A 186 6.50 -11.19 -20.45
N GLU A 187 5.44 -11.90 -20.81
CA GLU A 187 5.39 -12.66 -22.04
C GLU A 187 4.79 -11.89 -23.22
N ASP A 188 4.23 -10.73 -22.94
CA ASP A 188 3.64 -9.79 -23.88
C ASP A 188 3.82 -8.33 -23.47
N MET A 189 3.67 -7.43 -24.44
CA MET A 189 4.01 -6.01 -24.32
C MET A 189 3.18 -5.13 -25.24
N PHE A 190 3.13 -3.83 -24.92
CA PHE A 190 2.94 -2.79 -25.94
C PHE A 190 4.28 -2.49 -26.62
N PHE A 191 4.26 -2.37 -27.94
CA PHE A 191 5.48 -2.19 -28.74
C PHE A 191 5.29 -1.18 -29.87
N SER A 192 6.42 -0.68 -30.37
CA SER A 192 6.48 0.14 -31.58
C SER A 192 7.63 -0.22 -32.51
N ASP A 193 7.33 -0.20 -33.81
CA ASP A 193 8.33 0.02 -34.87
C ASP A 193 8.77 1.48 -34.80
N GLY A 194 10.00 1.71 -34.36
CA GLY A 194 10.52 3.05 -34.12
C GLY A 194 10.86 3.84 -35.38
N ILE A 195 10.79 3.24 -36.57
CA ILE A 195 10.87 3.98 -37.84
C ILE A 195 9.49 4.56 -38.17
N ALA A 196 8.44 3.74 -38.10
CA ALA A 196 7.08 4.18 -38.43
C ALA A 196 6.44 5.04 -37.32
N ILE A 197 6.68 4.67 -36.07
CA ILE A 197 6.16 5.32 -34.86
C ILE A 197 7.36 5.62 -33.94
N PRO A 198 8.04 6.75 -34.14
CA PRO A 198 9.27 7.07 -33.42
C PRO A 198 9.04 7.50 -31.96
N LEU A 199 7.79 7.66 -31.55
CA LEU A 199 7.40 8.12 -30.22
C LEU A 199 6.05 7.51 -29.84
N SER A 200 6.02 6.81 -28.72
CA SER A 200 4.80 6.32 -28.06
C SER A 200 4.75 6.85 -26.64
N GLY A 201 3.62 6.70 -25.96
CA GLY A 201 3.53 7.25 -24.62
C GLY A 201 2.18 7.13 -23.96
N PHE A 202 2.20 7.38 -22.66
CA PHE A 202 1.05 7.33 -21.80
C PHE A 202 0.82 8.66 -21.11
N LYS A 203 -0.43 8.89 -20.70
CA LYS A 203 -0.82 9.90 -19.74
C LYS A 203 -1.34 9.21 -18.49
N VAL A 204 -0.69 9.45 -17.36
CA VAL A 204 -1.07 8.96 -16.03
C VAL A 204 -1.80 10.07 -15.30
N THR A 205 -2.97 9.78 -14.74
CA THR A 205 -3.89 10.76 -14.16
C THR A 205 -4.31 10.39 -12.74
N GLY A 206 -4.92 11.34 -12.04
CA GLY A 206 -5.46 11.13 -10.69
C GLY A 206 -4.39 11.06 -9.60
N LEU A 207 -3.18 11.56 -9.88
CA LEU A 207 -2.07 11.64 -8.95
C LEU A 207 -2.27 12.83 -8.00
N SER A 208 -1.88 12.65 -6.73
CA SER A 208 -2.00 13.68 -5.69
C SER A 208 -0.92 14.75 -5.87
N GLN A 209 -1.32 16.01 -5.92
CA GLN A 209 -0.39 17.14 -6.00
C GLN A 209 0.53 17.20 -4.76
N GLY A 210 1.78 17.61 -4.97
CA GLY A 210 2.80 17.68 -3.91
C GLY A 210 3.29 16.33 -3.39
N THR A 211 2.78 15.23 -3.94
CA THR A 211 3.27 13.88 -3.69
C THR A 211 4.25 13.48 -4.78
N LYS A 212 5.31 12.75 -4.40
CA LYS A 212 6.31 12.23 -5.32
C LYS A 212 5.99 10.79 -5.69
N TYR A 213 6.38 10.43 -6.91
CA TYR A 213 6.14 9.11 -7.47
C TYR A 213 7.41 8.54 -8.10
N THR A 214 7.57 7.23 -7.96
CA THR A 214 8.54 6.41 -8.68
C THR A 214 7.84 5.63 -9.79
N PHE A 215 8.43 5.66 -10.97
CA PHE A 215 8.02 4.89 -12.14
C PHE A 215 9.10 3.87 -12.48
N SER A 216 8.78 2.58 -12.33
CA SER A 216 9.70 1.48 -12.66
C SER A 216 9.20 0.73 -13.88
N PHE A 217 10.07 0.48 -14.86
CA PHE A 217 9.71 -0.13 -16.14
C PHE A 217 10.46 -1.44 -16.36
N TYR A 218 9.76 -2.41 -16.93
CA TYR A 218 10.30 -3.67 -17.42
C TYR A 218 9.87 -3.91 -18.87
N GLY A 219 10.79 -4.49 -19.64
CA GLY A 219 10.68 -4.70 -21.07
C GLY A 219 11.58 -5.84 -21.52
N HIS A 220 11.05 -6.83 -22.23
CA HIS A 220 11.77 -8.00 -22.71
C HIS A 220 11.35 -8.38 -24.12
N ILE A 221 12.31 -8.35 -25.03
CA ILE A 221 12.14 -8.80 -26.41
C ILE A 221 13.32 -9.70 -26.80
N ASN A 222 13.07 -10.81 -27.50
CA ASN A 222 14.14 -11.69 -28.03
C ASN A 222 14.66 -11.21 -29.39
N ASP A 223 14.73 -9.89 -29.58
CA ASP A 223 15.48 -9.21 -30.64
C ASP A 223 16.90 -8.87 -30.13
N ARG A 224 17.74 -8.31 -31.02
CA ARG A 224 19.06 -7.80 -30.65
C ARG A 224 19.24 -6.35 -31.08
N GLY A 225 19.98 -5.59 -30.28
CA GLY A 225 20.24 -4.18 -30.48
C GLY A 225 19.10 -3.25 -30.06
N THR A 226 18.15 -3.69 -29.23
CA THR A 226 17.02 -2.88 -28.74
C THR A 226 17.34 -2.20 -27.42
N GLU A 227 16.94 -0.94 -27.34
CA GLU A 227 16.95 -0.14 -26.12
C GLU A 227 15.74 0.79 -26.17
N THR A 228 15.01 0.90 -25.05
CA THR A 228 13.90 1.84 -24.88
C THR A 228 14.33 2.96 -23.97
N GLU A 229 14.19 4.20 -24.44
CA GLU A 229 14.26 5.39 -23.58
C GLU A 229 12.87 5.65 -22.99
N PHE A 230 12.81 5.88 -21.68
CA PHE A 230 11.63 6.33 -20.96
C PHE A 230 11.89 7.75 -20.45
N HIS A 231 11.04 8.70 -20.83
CA HIS A 231 11.06 10.07 -20.31
C HIS A 231 9.74 10.33 -19.57
N VAL A 232 9.83 10.51 -18.26
CA VAL A 232 8.68 10.76 -17.39
C VAL A 232 8.63 12.24 -17.06
N ILE A 233 7.50 12.88 -17.32
CA ILE A 233 7.34 14.35 -17.37
C ILE A 233 6.17 14.77 -16.48
N GLY A 234 6.48 15.43 -15.37
CA GLY A 234 5.53 16.10 -14.48
C GLY A 234 5.92 17.58 -14.30
N LYS A 235 5.92 18.07 -13.05
CA LYS A 235 6.53 19.38 -12.71
C LYS A 235 8.05 19.36 -12.90
N ASN A 236 8.64 18.23 -12.59
CA ASN A 236 10.00 17.84 -12.91
C ASN A 236 9.96 16.62 -13.83
N ASP A 237 11.09 16.32 -14.45
CA ASP A 237 11.22 15.21 -15.37
C ASP A 237 12.45 14.34 -15.09
N GLY A 238 12.43 13.13 -15.63
CA GLY A 238 13.53 12.19 -15.53
C GLY A 238 13.56 11.21 -16.70
N VAL A 239 14.76 10.76 -17.06
CA VAL A 239 15.00 9.87 -18.20
C VAL A 239 15.74 8.62 -17.74
N ALA A 240 15.35 7.46 -18.26
CA ALA A 240 16.07 6.21 -18.07
C ALA A 240 16.07 5.36 -19.35
N TYR A 241 17.04 4.46 -19.46
CA TYR A 241 17.28 3.65 -20.65
C TYR A 241 17.31 2.17 -20.29
N LEU A 242 16.40 1.38 -20.88
CA LEU A 242 16.33 -0.06 -20.67
C LEU A 242 16.78 -0.79 -21.92
N VAL A 243 17.76 -1.69 -21.78
CA VAL A 243 18.12 -2.64 -22.83
C VAL A 243 17.16 -3.82 -22.79
N ASN A 244 16.18 -3.83 -23.70
CA ASN A 244 15.11 -4.84 -23.75
C ASN A 244 15.58 -6.20 -24.30
N ASP A 245 16.72 -6.24 -25.00
CA ASP A 245 17.28 -7.45 -25.63
C ASP A 245 17.48 -8.58 -24.64
N ASP A 246 16.83 -9.73 -24.90
CA ASP A 246 16.99 -10.96 -24.12
C ASP A 246 17.02 -10.65 -22.60
N ASN A 247 16.12 -9.76 -22.17
CA ASN A 247 16.13 -9.17 -20.83
C ASN A 247 15.36 -10.02 -19.82
N PHE A 248 16.09 -10.81 -19.01
CA PHE A 248 15.45 -11.64 -17.98
C PHE A 248 15.25 -10.92 -16.64
N ASP A 249 15.99 -9.86 -16.34
CA ASP A 249 16.12 -9.35 -14.96
C ASP A 249 16.44 -7.86 -14.81
N ARG A 250 16.53 -7.09 -15.90
CA ARG A 250 16.82 -5.66 -15.82
C ARG A 250 15.53 -4.85 -15.79
N THR A 251 15.49 -3.89 -14.89
CA THR A 251 14.47 -2.84 -14.84
C THR A 251 15.15 -1.48 -14.80
N VAL A 252 14.38 -0.42 -15.05
CA VAL A 252 14.81 0.96 -14.82
C VAL A 252 13.81 1.68 -13.95
N GLU A 253 14.29 2.65 -13.16
CA GLU A 253 13.45 3.44 -12.26
C GLU A 253 13.70 4.94 -12.46
N ILE A 254 12.62 5.72 -12.48
CA ILE A 254 12.65 7.18 -12.48
C ILE A 254 11.90 7.64 -11.23
N LYS A 255 12.61 8.25 -10.28
CA LYS A 255 12.11 8.54 -8.92
C LYS A 255 11.83 10.02 -8.71
N GLY A 256 11.02 10.33 -7.71
CA GLY A 256 10.81 11.68 -7.23
C GLY A 256 10.04 12.58 -8.20
N ILE A 257 9.22 12.01 -9.08
CA ILE A 257 8.41 12.77 -10.05
C ILE A 257 7.19 13.32 -9.33
N GLU A 258 7.02 14.64 -9.35
CA GLU A 258 5.80 15.31 -8.91
C GLU A 258 4.87 15.53 -10.11
N PRO A 259 3.57 15.20 -10.01
CA PRO A 259 2.63 15.46 -11.08
C PRO A 259 2.45 16.97 -11.32
N ASN A 260 2.01 17.33 -12.52
CA ASN A 260 1.66 18.71 -12.86
C ASN A 260 0.49 19.24 -12.00
N ASP A 261 0.10 20.50 -12.21
CA ASP A 261 -0.99 21.14 -11.45
C ASP A 261 -2.38 20.53 -11.73
N GLU A 262 -2.50 19.56 -12.63
CA GLU A 262 -3.72 18.81 -12.92
C GLU A 262 -3.69 17.39 -12.33
N GLY A 263 -2.62 17.02 -11.61
CA GLY A 263 -2.45 15.65 -11.10
C GLY A 263 -2.09 14.65 -12.21
N VAL A 264 -1.36 15.12 -13.24
CA VAL A 264 -1.00 14.35 -14.44
C VAL A 264 0.52 14.23 -14.59
N VAL A 265 0.96 13.05 -15.03
CA VAL A 265 2.32 12.78 -15.52
C VAL A 265 2.24 12.18 -16.92
N TYR A 266 3.08 12.65 -17.83
CA TYR A 266 3.25 12.07 -19.16
C TYR A 266 4.47 11.15 -19.18
N ILE A 267 4.38 10.05 -19.93
CA ILE A 267 5.48 9.13 -20.14
C ILE A 267 5.69 9.03 -21.64
N GLU A 268 6.85 9.44 -22.11
CA GLU A 268 7.26 9.29 -23.51
C GLU A 268 8.26 8.15 -23.64
N MET A 269 8.08 7.35 -24.69
CA MET A 269 8.92 6.21 -25.02
C MET A 269 9.39 6.30 -26.46
N LYS A 270 10.69 6.09 -26.67
CA LYS A 270 11.29 6.08 -28.01
C LYS A 270 12.50 5.14 -28.05
N PRO A 271 13.08 4.87 -29.25
CA PRO A 271 14.33 4.13 -29.33
C PRO A 271 15.43 4.85 -28.54
N GLY A 272 16.08 4.12 -27.64
CA GLY A 272 17.21 4.61 -26.87
C GLY A 272 18.42 4.96 -27.74
N PRO A 273 19.37 5.74 -27.21
CA PRO A 273 20.55 6.19 -27.94
C PRO A 273 21.42 5.04 -28.47
N ASN A 274 21.40 3.87 -27.81
CA ASN A 274 22.14 2.68 -28.22
C ASN A 274 21.29 1.67 -29.01
N ASN A 275 20.05 2.02 -29.36
CA ASN A 275 19.19 1.14 -30.14
C ASN A 275 19.71 1.05 -31.59
N VAL A 276 20.30 -0.09 -31.95
CA VAL A 276 20.85 -0.40 -33.28
C VAL A 276 20.02 -1.43 -34.04
N GLN A 277 18.88 -1.85 -33.48
CA GLN A 277 17.95 -2.77 -34.14
C GLN A 277 17.41 -2.11 -35.43
N TRP A 278 17.24 -2.92 -36.48
CA TRP A 278 17.02 -2.44 -37.85
C TRP A 278 15.73 -1.63 -38.05
N ALA A 279 14.70 -1.87 -37.24
CA ALA A 279 13.42 -1.17 -37.18
C ALA A 279 13.27 -0.29 -35.93
N LYS A 280 14.34 -0.14 -35.14
CA LYS A 280 14.34 0.66 -33.91
C LYS A 280 13.26 0.23 -32.92
N PHE A 281 13.04 -1.07 -32.75
CA PHE A 281 12.01 -1.57 -31.83
C PHE A 281 12.21 -1.08 -30.40
N PHE A 282 11.12 -0.65 -29.77
CA PHE A 282 11.03 -0.27 -28.36
C PHE A 282 9.66 -0.67 -27.80
N GLY A 283 9.54 -0.81 -26.48
CA GLY A 283 8.30 -1.30 -25.86
C GLY A 283 8.40 -1.52 -24.35
N VAL A 284 7.27 -1.90 -23.76
CA VAL A 284 7.11 -2.11 -22.31
C VAL A 284 6.16 -3.28 -22.04
N ASN A 285 6.57 -4.18 -21.15
CA ASN A 285 5.72 -5.26 -20.64
C ASN A 285 4.99 -4.81 -19.37
N THR A 286 5.74 -4.24 -18.41
CA THR A 286 5.22 -3.87 -17.09
C THR A 286 5.65 -2.48 -16.70
N MET A 287 4.76 -1.74 -16.04
CA MET A 287 5.09 -0.57 -15.26
C MET A 287 4.68 -0.77 -13.80
N VAL A 288 5.53 -0.35 -12.88
CA VAL A 288 5.19 -0.18 -11.47
C VAL A 288 5.16 1.30 -11.16
N LEU A 289 4.01 1.79 -10.70
CA LEU A 289 3.81 3.16 -10.24
C LEU A 289 3.70 3.14 -8.72
N SER A 290 4.63 3.78 -8.02
CA SER A 290 4.66 3.84 -6.57
C SER A 290 4.64 5.28 -6.07
N GLU A 291 3.74 5.56 -5.13
CA GLU A 291 3.77 6.75 -4.29
C GLU A 291 4.99 6.70 -3.34
N GLU A 292 5.61 7.84 -3.08
CA GLU A 292 6.75 8.00 -2.14
C GLU A 292 6.32 8.55 -0.77
#